data_AF-A0A3L7NAF2-F1
#
_entry.id   AF-A0A3L7NAF2-F1
#
_cell.length_a   1.000
_cell.length_b   1.000
_cell.length_c   1.000
_cell.angle_alpha   90.00
_cell.angle_beta   90.00
_cell.angle_gamma   90.00
#
_symmetry.space_group_name_H-M   'P 1'
#
loop_
_entity.id
_entity.type
_entity.pdbx_description
1 polymer ?
#
loop_
_entity_poly.entity_id
_entity_poly.type
_entity_poly.pdbx_seq_one_letter_code
_entity_poly.pdbx_strand_id
1 'polypeptide(L)' 'MLEKLANVPVPPVPEAKPFDAGMRRKLHPRLLAAHIVEFAFEAMPMALLCMIESMCAAIQFTITGSWPDRGNDSSR' A
#
# COMPACT_ATOMS: atom_id res chain seq x y z
N MET A 1 -11.29 -23.21 -28.04
CA MET A 1 -12.00 -22.68 -26.85
C MET A 1 -12.42 -21.21 -26.98
N LEU A 2 -11.71 -20.38 -27.74
CA LEU A 2 -12.09 -18.98 -28.00
C LEU A 2 -13.38 -18.79 -28.82
N GLU A 3 -13.74 -19.74 -29.67
CA GLU A 3 -14.97 -19.69 -30.50
C GLU A 3 -16.27 -19.66 -29.68
N LYS A 4 -16.24 -20.15 -28.43
CA LYS A 4 -17.40 -20.09 -27.52
C LYS A 4 -17.68 -18.70 -26.98
N LEU A 5 -16.67 -17.81 -26.91
CA LEU A 5 -16.84 -16.42 -26.45
C LEU A 5 -17.49 -15.53 -27.52
N ALA A 6 -17.34 -15.87 -28.80
CA ALA A 6 -17.90 -15.09 -29.91
C ALA A 6 -19.43 -15.14 -30.00
N ASN A 7 -20.06 -16.17 -29.41
CA ASN A 7 -21.51 -16.39 -29.45
C ASN A 7 -22.22 -16.02 -28.13
N VAL A 8 -21.50 -15.41 -27.18
CA VAL A 8 -22.14 -14.93 -25.94
C VAL A 8 -22.86 -13.62 -26.26
N PRO A 9 -24.19 -13.53 -26.06
CA PRO A 9 -24.92 -12.28 -26.24
C PRO A 9 -24.39 -11.27 -25.21
N VAL A 10 -23.63 -10.30 -25.68
CA VAL A 10 -23.12 -9.21 -24.84
C VAL A 10 -24.32 -8.34 -24.48
N PRO A 11 -24.63 -8.15 -23.17
CA PRO A 11 -25.69 -7.24 -22.76
C PRO A 11 -25.37 -5.82 -23.28
N PRO A 12 -26.39 -5.03 -23.65
CA PRO A 12 -26.18 -3.69 -24.16
C PRO A 12 -25.35 -2.89 -23.16
N VAL A 13 -24.26 -2.28 -23.65
CA VAL A 13 -23.43 -1.38 -22.84
C VAL A 13 -24.38 -0.32 -22.25
N PRO A 14 -24.52 -0.23 -20.92
CA PRO A 14 -25.41 0.75 -20.33
C PRO A 14 -24.97 2.11 -20.84
N GLU A 15 -25.92 2.89 -21.39
CA GLU A 15 -25.65 4.24 -21.87
C GLU A 15 -24.87 4.96 -20.78
N ALA A 16 -23.63 5.34 -21.11
CA ALA A 16 -22.78 6.03 -20.18
C ALA A 16 -23.52 7.29 -19.77
N LYS A 17 -24.09 7.31 -18.55
CA LYS A 17 -24.58 8.53 -17.93
C LYS A 17 -23.50 9.58 -18.19
N PRO A 18 -23.83 10.78 -18.71
CA PRO A 18 -22.84 11.82 -18.90
C PRO A 18 -22.27 12.14 -17.52
N PHE A 19 -21.14 11.51 -17.20
CA PHE A 19 -20.42 11.70 -15.97
C PHE A 19 -19.86 13.11 -16.05
N ASP A 20 -20.51 14.02 -15.36
CA ASP A 20 -20.15 15.42 -15.29
C ASP A 20 -18.64 15.54 -15.02
N ALA A 21 -17.89 16.09 -15.98
CA ALA A 21 -16.42 16.09 -15.95
C ALA A 21 -15.86 16.76 -14.69
N GLY A 22 -16.66 17.62 -14.03
CA GLY A 22 -16.35 18.25 -12.75
C GLY A 22 -16.36 17.30 -11.55
N MET A 23 -17.12 16.20 -11.56
CA MET A 23 -17.16 15.23 -10.45
C MET A 23 -15.86 14.42 -10.36
N ARG A 24 -15.29 13.99 -11.50
CA ARG A 24 -14.01 13.24 -11.52
C ARG A 24 -12.88 14.03 -10.88
N ARG A 25 -12.82 15.34 -11.13
CA ARG A 25 -11.74 16.22 -10.65
C ARG A 25 -11.79 16.48 -9.14
N LYS A 26 -12.96 16.40 -8.50
CA LYS A 26 -13.10 16.53 -7.03
C LYS A 26 -13.08 15.18 -6.30
N LEU A 27 -13.48 14.10 -6.96
CA LEU A 27 -13.40 12.74 -6.38
C LEU A 27 -11.93 12.27 -6.27
N HIS A 28 -11.13 12.54 -7.32
CA HIS A 28 -9.74 12.06 -7.40
C HIS A 28 -8.84 12.53 -6.24
N PRO A 29 -8.83 13.82 -5.84
CA PRO A 29 -7.99 14.28 -4.73
C PRO A 29 -8.48 13.79 -3.37
N ARG A 30 -9.80 13.67 -3.18
CA ARG A 30 -10.38 13.23 -1.90
C ARG A 30 -10.16 11.73 -1.68
N LEU A 31 -10.26 10.93 -2.74
CA LEU A 31 -9.97 9.50 -2.67
C LEU A 31 -8.47 9.26 -2.43
N LEU A 32 -7.60 10.02 -3.10
CA LEU A 32 -6.16 9.99 -2.85
C LEU A 32 -5.84 10.37 -1.40
N ALA A 33 -6.42 11.46 -0.89
CA ALA A 33 -6.20 11.90 0.49
C ALA A 33 -6.66 10.84 1.50
N ALA A 34 -7.82 10.21 1.28
CA ALA A 34 -8.29 9.11 2.13
C ALA A 34 -7.31 7.93 2.12
N HIS A 35 -6.81 7.55 0.96
CA HIS A 35 -5.87 6.45 0.83
C HIS A 35 -4.51 6.74 1.48
N ILE A 36 -4.01 7.97 1.36
CA ILE A 36 -2.78 8.40 2.04
C ILE A 36 -2.95 8.33 3.56
N VAL A 37 -4.11 8.75 4.07
CA VAL A 37 -4.40 8.68 5.52
C VAL A 37 -4.46 7.23 5.98
N GLU A 38 -5.19 6.38 5.28
CA GLU A 38 -5.28 4.94 5.57
C GLU A 38 -3.89 4.27 5.57
N PHE A 39 -3.11 4.51 4.51
CA PHE A 39 -1.73 4.02 4.42
C PHE A 39 -0.86 4.55 5.57
N ALA A 40 -0.97 5.82 5.93
CA ALA A 40 -0.19 6.39 7.01
C ALA A 40 -0.53 5.73 8.36
N PHE A 41 -1.82 5.51 8.64
CA PHE A 41 -2.25 4.82 9.86
C PHE A 41 -1.81 3.36 9.90
N GLU A 42 -1.84 2.65 8.76
CA GLU A 42 -1.36 1.26 8.69
C GLU A 42 0.17 1.14 8.77
N ALA A 43 0.91 2.08 8.17
CA ALA A 43 2.37 2.08 8.14
C ALA A 43 3.00 2.56 9.46
N MET A 44 2.29 3.42 10.21
CA MET A 44 2.79 4.02 11.46
C MET A 44 3.24 2.98 12.51
N PRO A 45 2.46 1.93 12.82
CA PRO A 45 2.88 0.89 13.75
C PRO A 45 4.20 0.22 13.32
N MET A 46 4.34 -0.11 12.04
CA MET A 46 5.56 -0.75 11.54
C MET A 46 6.75 0.20 11.60
N ALA A 47 6.55 1.47 11.24
CA ALA A 47 7.57 2.50 11.36
C ALA A 47 8.03 2.68 12.82
N LEU A 48 7.10 2.64 13.78
CA LEU A 48 7.41 2.73 15.20
C LEU A 48 8.24 1.52 15.68
N LEU A 49 7.90 0.31 15.23
CA LEU A 49 8.67 -0.90 15.55
C LEU A 49 10.10 -0.79 15.01
N CYS A 50 10.28 -0.42 13.74
CA CYS A 50 11.61 -0.20 13.16
C CYS A 50 12.40 0.88 13.92
N MET A 51 11.73 1.95 14.37
CA MET A 51 12.36 3.00 15.18
C MET A 51 12.84 2.45 16.53
N ILE A 52 12.02 1.65 17.21
CA ILE A 52 12.41 1.02 18.48
C ILE A 52 13.59 0.06 18.27
N GLU A 53 13.56 -0.78 17.24
CA GLU A 53 14.66 -1.71 16.92
C GLU A 53 15.97 -0.97 16.66
N SER A 54 15.93 0.08 15.82
CA SER A 54 17.11 0.91 15.54
C SER A 54 17.65 1.62 16.79
N MET A 55 16.76 2.09 17.67
CA MET A 55 17.15 2.70 18.94
C MET A 55 17.81 1.68 19.88
N CYS A 56 17.26 0.47 20.00
CA CYS A 56 17.88 -0.61 20.77
C CYS A 56 19.27 -0.97 20.23
N ALA A 57 19.42 -1.07 18.90
CA ALA A 57 20.71 -1.34 18.26
C ALA A 57 21.73 -0.23 18.54
N ALA A 58 21.31 1.04 18.50
CA ALA A 58 22.17 2.18 18.81
C ALA A 58 22.62 2.19 20.28
N ILE A 59 21.71 1.84 21.20
CA ILE A 59 22.03 1.70 22.64
C ILE A 59 23.05 0.58 22.84
N GLN A 60 22.82 -0.58 22.22
CA GLN A 60 23.75 -1.71 22.30
C GLN A 60 25.13 -1.32 21.77
N PHE A 61 25.21 -0.68 20.60
CA PHE A 61 26.45 -0.17 20.05
C PHE A 61 27.17 0.79 21.01
N THR A 62 26.41 1.68 21.66
CA THR A 62 26.98 2.63 22.64
C THR A 62 27.59 1.92 23.84
N ILE A 63 27.01 0.80 24.28
CA ILE A 63 27.47 0.05 25.45
C ILE A 63 28.61 -0.92 25.09
N THR A 64 28.50 -1.64 23.97
CA THR A 64 29.41 -2.72 23.60
C THR A 64 30.48 -2.30 22.61
N GLY A 65 30.33 -1.14 21.95
CA GLY A 65 31.19 -0.68 20.85
C GLY A 65 31.05 -1.49 19.56
N SER A 66 30.08 -2.40 19.48
CA SER A 66 29.89 -3.33 18.37
C SER A 66 28.43 -3.32 17.92
N TRP A 67 28.19 -3.37 16.60
CA TRP A 67 26.83 -3.48 16.09
C TRP A 67 26.24 -4.86 16.41
N PRO A 68 24.95 -4.96 16.76
CA PRO A 68 24.28 -6.24 16.86
C PRO A 68 24.31 -6.96 15.51
N ASP A 69 24.73 -8.22 15.53
CA ASP A 69 24.68 -9.07 14.35
C ASP A 69 23.20 -9.27 13.98
N ARG A 70 22.82 -8.82 12.77
CA ARG A 70 21.50 -9.18 12.24
C ARG A 70 21.54 -10.67 11.99
N GLY A 71 20.91 -11.42 12.88
CA GLY A 71 20.68 -12.85 12.73
C GLY A 71 20.30 -13.12 11.29
N ASN A 72 21.12 -13.95 10.65
CA ASN A 72 21.04 -14.29 9.25
C ASN A 72 19.71 -15.00 8.96
N ASP A 73 18.65 -14.25 8.64
CA ASP A 73 17.40 -14.76 8.07
C ASP A 73 17.61 -15.17 6.59
N SER A 74 18.68 -15.92 6.32
CA SER A 74 18.81 -16.74 5.14
C SER A 74 18.25 -18.14 5.44
N SER A 75 16.98 -18.25 5.80
CA SER A 75 16.26 -19.53 5.80
C SER A 75 14.74 -19.36 5.79
N ARG A 76 14.20 -19.51 4.57
CA ARG A 76 12.82 -19.89 4.17
C ARG A 76 11.77 -18.80 4.00
#